data_AF-A0A0D2H8L1-F1
#
_entry.id   AF-A0A0D2H8L1-F1
#
_cell.length_a   1.000
_cell.length_b   1.000
_cell.length_c   1.000
_cell.angle_alpha   90.00
_cell.angle_beta   90.00
_cell.angle_gamma   90.00
#
_symmetry.space_group_name_H-M   'P 1'
#
loop_
_entity.id
_entity.type
_entity.pdbx_description
1 polymer ?
#
loop_
_entity_poly.entity_id
_entity_poly.type
_entity_poly.pdbx_seq_one_letter_code
_entity_poly.pdbx_strand_id
1 'polypeptide(L)'
;MPISNANNTNYDAFRDCLFSVVVEKSTDGVRKGRKRSAVGKKTTPAESTFTATEPSELTDFSDYLAIEMFSSLPEELRGLSHHSVQSDAALSEKWSPPLTVSGLEEVTTLIPGDITDTLTAYGLTNPPKSDLQSFLAPVLSAYIAFVTTPPPKWAETKKNACEICERDWVPMTYHHLIPKQVHAKVLKRRWHEEHQLNSVAWLCRACHSFVHRMASNEELARAWYTVDLICEREDVKKWAQWVQRVRWKKK
;
A
#
# COMPACT_ATOMS: atom_id res chain seq x y z
N MET A 1 -17.81 5.44 -12.29
CA MET A 1 -16.68 6.40 -12.36
C MET A 1 -15.42 5.58 -12.13
N PRO A 2 -14.41 5.61 -13.01
CA PRO A 2 -13.20 4.83 -12.78
C PRO A 2 -12.44 5.47 -11.63
N ILE A 3 -12.28 4.70 -10.55
CA ILE A 3 -11.56 5.07 -9.34
C ILE A 3 -10.07 5.19 -9.70
N SER A 4 -9.47 6.35 -9.42
CA SER A 4 -8.07 6.69 -9.66
C SER A 4 -7.13 5.61 -9.10
N ASN A 5 -6.04 5.23 -9.80
CA ASN A 5 -5.09 4.20 -9.32
C ASN A 5 -4.53 4.46 -7.90
N ALA A 6 -4.42 5.72 -7.46
CA ALA A 6 -4.01 6.08 -6.10
C ALA A 6 -5.07 5.72 -5.03
N ASN A 7 -6.35 5.78 -5.38
CA ASN A 7 -7.43 5.31 -4.51
C ASN A 7 -7.38 3.78 -4.37
N ASN A 8 -6.87 3.07 -5.40
CA ASN A 8 -6.70 1.62 -5.33
C ASN A 8 -5.57 1.24 -4.36
N THR A 9 -4.43 1.93 -4.40
CA THR A 9 -3.33 1.69 -3.44
C THR A 9 -3.68 2.06 -2.01
N ASN A 10 -4.42 3.15 -1.81
CA ASN A 10 -4.86 3.56 -0.48
C ASN A 10 -5.93 2.61 0.07
N TYR A 11 -6.85 2.15 -0.78
CA TYR A 11 -7.83 1.13 -0.43
C TYR A 11 -7.15 -0.18 -0.02
N ASP A 12 -6.18 -0.67 -0.80
CA ASP A 12 -5.42 -1.89 -0.47
C ASP A 12 -4.71 -1.74 0.89
N ALA A 13 -4.07 -0.60 1.14
CA ALA A 13 -3.42 -0.32 2.43
C ALA A 13 -4.42 -0.31 3.60
N PHE A 14 -5.58 0.30 3.42
CA PHE A 14 -6.64 0.32 4.43
C PHE A 14 -7.17 -1.10 4.70
N ARG A 15 -7.45 -1.88 3.64
CA ARG A 15 -7.90 -3.27 3.73
C ARG A 15 -6.92 -4.13 4.52
N ASP A 16 -5.63 -4.01 4.23
CA ASP A 16 -4.59 -4.79 4.93
C ASP A 16 -4.48 -4.41 6.42
N CYS A 17 -4.64 -3.12 6.75
CA CYS A 17 -4.71 -2.64 8.14
C CYS A 17 -5.96 -3.17 8.86
N LEU A 18 -7.12 -3.13 8.20
CA LEU A 18 -8.38 -3.63 8.75
C LEU A 18 -8.31 -5.14 9.00
N PHE A 19 -7.85 -5.90 8.02
CA PHE A 19 -7.69 -7.35 8.13
C PHE A 19 -6.82 -7.74 9.33
N SER A 20 -5.70 -7.01 9.53
CA SER A 20 -4.81 -7.23 10.67
C SER A 20 -5.52 -7.08 12.01
N VAL A 21 -6.35 -6.05 12.17
CA VAL A 21 -7.13 -5.81 13.40
C VAL A 21 -8.24 -6.86 13.56
N VAL A 22 -8.93 -7.25 12.48
CA VAL A 22 -9.95 -8.30 12.50
C VAL A 22 -9.36 -9.64 12.97
N VAL A 23 -8.19 -10.02 12.46
CA VAL A 23 -7.47 -11.24 12.87
C VAL A 23 -7.06 -11.18 14.33
N GLU A 24 -6.50 -10.05 14.79
CA GLU A 24 -6.09 -9.87 16.19
C GLU A 24 -7.29 -10.04 17.14
N LYS A 25 -8.41 -9.38 16.86
CA LYS A 25 -9.64 -9.47 17.67
C LYS A 25 -10.26 -10.87 17.65
N SER A 26 -10.25 -11.53 16.49
CA SER A 26 -10.79 -12.89 16.34
C SER A 26 -9.96 -13.93 17.10
N THR A 27 -8.63 -13.79 17.11
CA THR A 27 -7.73 -14.71 17.82
C THR A 27 -7.72 -14.49 19.34
N ASP A 28 -7.97 -13.27 19.81
CA ASP A 28 -8.13 -12.96 21.24
C ASP A 28 -9.41 -13.54 21.85
N GLY A 29 -10.48 -13.68 21.04
CA GLY A 29 -11.70 -14.41 21.41
C GLY A 29 -11.42 -15.89 21.71
N VAL A 30 -10.57 -16.53 20.90
CA VAL A 30 -10.18 -17.94 21.06
C VAL A 30 -9.35 -18.18 22.33
N ARG A 31 -8.49 -17.22 22.71
CA ARG A 31 -7.67 -17.33 23.94
C ARG A 31 -8.50 -17.23 25.23
N LYS A 32 -9.60 -16.48 25.23
CA LYS A 32 -10.51 -16.38 26.39
C LYS A 32 -11.48 -17.57 26.53
N GLY A 33 -11.75 -18.31 25.46
CA GLY A 33 -12.66 -19.47 25.47
C GLY A 33 -12.12 -20.75 26.14
N ARG A 34 -10.81 -20.88 26.36
CA ARG A 34 -10.20 -22.16 26.82
C ARG A 34 -10.09 -22.35 28.35
N LYS A 35 -10.64 -21.44 29.16
CA LYS A 35 -10.72 -21.60 30.62
C LYS A 35 -12.18 -21.63 31.09
N ARG A 36 -12.85 -22.78 30.94
CA ARG A 36 -13.92 -23.24 31.84
C ARG A 36 -14.26 -24.72 31.60
N SER A 37 -13.84 -25.52 32.58
CA SER A 37 -14.47 -26.73 33.13
C SER A 37 -15.17 -27.72 32.19
N ALA A 38 -14.59 -28.92 32.12
CA ALA A 38 -15.32 -30.15 31.86
C ALA A 38 -16.49 -30.33 32.86
N VAL A 39 -17.64 -30.79 32.36
CA VAL A 39 -18.68 -31.67 32.96
C VAL A 39 -20.05 -31.37 32.32
N GLY A 40 -20.75 -32.40 31.86
CA GLY A 40 -22.21 -32.37 31.63
C GLY A 40 -22.68 -32.57 30.19
N LYS A 41 -23.78 -33.31 30.03
CA LYS A 41 -24.21 -34.07 28.83
C LYS A 41 -25.56 -33.53 28.29
N LYS A 42 -25.69 -33.48 26.94
CA LYS A 42 -26.91 -33.33 26.08
C LYS A 42 -27.69 -32.01 26.26
N THR A 43 -28.12 -31.27 25.24
CA THR A 43 -29.00 -31.60 24.09
C THR A 43 -28.99 -30.40 23.10
N THR A 44 -29.21 -30.63 21.80
CA THR A 44 -29.34 -29.60 20.73
C THR A 44 -30.66 -28.80 20.85
N PRO A 45 -30.73 -27.55 20.35
CA PRO A 45 -31.01 -27.28 18.93
C PRO A 45 -29.98 -26.36 18.27
N ALA A 46 -29.93 -26.40 16.94
CA ALA A 46 -28.97 -25.69 16.11
C ALA A 46 -29.01 -24.16 16.28
N GLU A 47 -27.98 -23.62 16.94
CA GLU A 47 -27.54 -22.24 16.77
C GLU A 47 -26.21 -22.27 16.04
N SER A 48 -26.10 -21.46 14.99
CA SER A 48 -24.92 -21.28 14.14
C SER A 48 -23.71 -20.85 14.96
N THR A 49 -23.04 -21.85 15.55
CA THR A 49 -21.77 -21.68 16.23
C THR A 49 -20.69 -21.80 15.17
N PHE A 50 -20.31 -20.67 14.59
CA PHE A 50 -19.10 -20.60 13.77
C PHE A 50 -17.92 -20.97 14.66
N THR A 51 -17.45 -22.19 14.49
CA THR A 51 -16.23 -22.71 15.09
C THR A 51 -15.27 -22.93 13.93
N ALA A 52 -14.14 -22.21 13.98
CA ALA A 52 -13.09 -22.14 12.95
C ALA A 52 -13.55 -21.54 11.62
N THR A 53 -13.45 -20.21 11.50
CA THR A 53 -13.57 -19.49 10.22
C THR A 53 -12.54 -20.06 9.25
N GLU A 54 -12.99 -20.62 8.13
CA GLU A 54 -12.10 -20.97 7.02
C GLU A 54 -11.37 -19.69 6.57
N PRO A 55 -10.05 -19.72 6.26
CA PRO A 55 -9.29 -18.53 5.90
C PRO A 55 -9.94 -17.69 4.78
N SER A 56 -10.61 -18.36 3.83
CA SER A 56 -11.33 -17.70 2.73
C SER A 56 -12.51 -16.85 3.22
N GLU A 57 -13.29 -17.36 4.19
CA GLU A 57 -14.47 -16.64 4.71
C GLU A 57 -14.07 -15.38 5.47
N LEU A 58 -12.92 -15.41 6.16
CA LEU A 58 -12.40 -14.25 6.87
C LEU A 58 -11.92 -13.16 5.89
N THR A 59 -11.33 -13.56 4.77
CA THR A 59 -10.94 -12.64 3.69
C THR A 59 -12.17 -11.99 3.08
N ASP A 60 -13.17 -12.76 2.64
CA ASP A 60 -14.39 -12.22 2.03
C ASP A 60 -15.14 -11.26 2.98
N PHE A 61 -15.20 -11.62 4.27
CA PHE A 61 -15.78 -10.77 5.31
C PHE A 61 -15.00 -9.46 5.51
N SER A 62 -13.67 -9.53 5.53
CA SER A 62 -12.82 -8.34 5.67
C SER A 62 -12.90 -7.43 4.44
N ASP A 63 -13.02 -8.01 3.25
CA ASP A 63 -13.18 -7.28 1.99
C ASP A 63 -14.50 -6.51 1.96
N TYR A 64 -15.59 -7.14 2.38
CA TYR A 64 -16.89 -6.48 2.55
C TYR A 64 -16.80 -5.28 3.50
N LEU A 65 -16.23 -5.48 4.69
CA LEU A 65 -16.04 -4.38 5.65
C LEU A 65 -15.14 -3.29 5.08
N ALA A 66 -14.05 -3.65 4.41
CA ALA A 66 -13.11 -2.69 3.84
C ALA A 66 -13.79 -1.81 2.78
N ILE A 67 -14.61 -2.39 1.90
CA ILE A 67 -15.34 -1.65 0.85
C ILE A 67 -16.29 -0.63 1.47
N GLU A 68 -17.15 -1.07 2.39
CA GLU A 68 -18.17 -0.20 3.00
C GLU A 68 -17.54 0.89 3.87
N MET A 69 -16.58 0.52 4.72
CA MET A 69 -15.90 1.46 5.60
C MET A 69 -15.07 2.46 4.82
N PHE A 70 -14.23 1.99 3.87
CA PHE A 70 -13.37 2.87 3.09
C PHE A 70 -14.19 3.84 2.24
N SER A 71 -15.26 3.38 1.58
CA SER A 71 -16.13 4.23 0.76
C SER A 71 -16.84 5.32 1.56
N SER A 72 -17.04 5.09 2.86
CA SER A 72 -17.66 6.03 3.79
C SER A 72 -16.67 7.04 4.39
N LEU A 73 -15.36 6.84 4.22
CA LEU A 73 -14.35 7.77 4.75
C LEU A 73 -14.35 9.13 4.00
N PRO A 74 -13.99 10.23 4.70
CA PRO A 74 -13.78 11.53 4.07
C PRO A 74 -12.84 11.45 2.87
N GLU A 75 -13.09 12.26 1.84
CA GLU A 75 -12.28 12.25 0.60
C GLU A 75 -10.82 12.59 0.88
N GLU A 76 -10.58 13.49 1.85
CA GLU A 76 -9.25 13.89 2.27
C GLU A 76 -8.47 12.73 2.90
N LEU A 77 -9.16 11.82 3.59
CA LEU A 77 -8.57 10.65 4.22
C LEU A 77 -8.35 9.51 3.22
N ARG A 78 -9.27 9.32 2.27
CA ARG A 78 -9.13 8.35 1.18
C ARG A 78 -7.97 8.68 0.24
N GLY A 79 -7.77 9.97 -0.04
CA GLY A 79 -6.70 10.47 -0.92
C GLY A 79 -5.41 10.86 -0.20
N LEU A 80 -5.29 10.58 1.11
CA LEU A 80 -4.14 11.00 1.92
C LEU A 80 -2.84 10.40 1.38
N SER A 81 -1.77 11.20 1.35
CA SER A 81 -0.44 10.79 0.92
C SER A 81 0.64 11.60 1.64
N HIS A 82 1.90 11.14 1.61
CA HIS A 82 3.03 11.93 2.10
C HIS A 82 3.09 13.33 1.48
N HIS A 83 2.75 13.46 0.19
CA HIS A 83 2.76 14.76 -0.48
C HIS A 83 1.65 15.68 0.03
N SER A 84 0.42 15.17 0.20
CA SER A 84 -0.71 15.98 0.66
C SER A 84 -0.48 16.56 2.06
N VAL A 85 0.10 15.77 2.98
CA VAL A 85 0.45 16.24 4.33
C VAL A 85 1.64 17.20 4.32
N GLN A 86 2.55 17.09 3.34
CA GLN A 86 3.65 18.04 3.19
C GLN A 86 3.18 19.40 2.63
N SER A 87 2.15 19.39 1.76
CA SER A 87 1.61 20.60 1.14
C SER A 87 0.60 21.36 2.00
N ASP A 88 -0.05 20.68 2.95
CA ASP A 88 -1.12 21.23 3.79
C ASP A 88 -0.89 20.90 5.27
N ALA A 89 -0.47 21.89 6.04
CA ALA A 89 -0.20 21.75 7.46
C ALA A 89 -1.46 21.45 8.29
N ALA A 90 -2.62 21.98 7.90
CA ALA A 90 -3.88 21.74 8.61
C ALA A 90 -4.36 20.30 8.39
N LEU A 91 -4.22 19.79 7.17
CA LEU A 91 -4.50 18.40 6.85
C LEU A 91 -3.56 17.44 7.60
N SER A 92 -2.27 17.78 7.68
CA SER A 92 -1.27 17.02 8.44
C SER A 92 -1.57 17.00 9.94
N GLU A 93 -2.02 18.11 10.52
CA GLU A 93 -2.38 18.18 11.94
C GLU A 93 -3.62 17.33 12.22
N LYS A 94 -4.66 17.47 11.37
CA LYS A 94 -5.93 16.74 11.51
C LYS A 94 -5.75 15.22 11.47
N TRP A 95 -4.98 14.71 10.50
CA TRP A 95 -4.77 13.28 10.28
C TRP A 95 -3.41 12.80 10.79
N SER A 96 -2.95 13.29 11.94
CA SER A 96 -1.72 12.79 12.58
C SER A 96 -2.03 11.70 13.62
N PRO A 97 -1.31 10.56 13.63
CA PRO A 97 -1.45 9.56 14.69
C PRO A 97 -0.74 9.99 16.00
N PRO A 98 -1.30 9.70 17.19
CA PRO A 98 -2.63 9.14 17.41
C PRO A 98 -3.72 10.16 17.09
N LEU A 99 -4.77 9.70 16.42
CA LEU A 99 -5.88 10.57 16.04
C LEU A 99 -6.55 11.19 17.27
N THR A 100 -6.98 12.44 17.13
CA THR A 100 -7.79 13.12 18.14
C THR A 100 -9.16 12.45 18.27
N VAL A 101 -9.79 12.57 19.44
CA VAL A 101 -11.15 12.05 19.67
C VAL A 101 -12.13 12.62 18.65
N SER A 102 -12.05 13.92 18.36
CA SER A 102 -12.89 14.57 17.37
C SER A 102 -12.68 14.05 15.95
N GLY A 103 -11.43 13.75 15.57
CA GLY A 103 -11.15 13.15 14.26
C GLY A 103 -11.67 11.72 14.13
N LEU A 104 -11.64 10.94 15.21
CA LEU A 104 -12.25 9.61 15.25
C LEU A 104 -13.78 9.69 15.20
N GLU A 105 -14.39 10.62 15.93
CA GLU A 105 -15.84 10.84 15.93
C GLU A 105 -16.37 11.26 14.55
N GLU A 106 -15.64 12.13 13.85
CA GLU A 106 -15.94 12.49 12.46
C GLU A 106 -15.97 11.25 11.55
N VAL A 107 -15.01 10.35 11.70
CA VAL A 107 -14.99 9.12 10.89
C VAL A 107 -16.12 8.16 11.29
N THR A 108 -16.33 7.92 12.59
CA THR A 108 -17.33 6.95 13.05
C THR A 108 -18.76 7.37 12.72
N THR A 109 -19.06 8.68 12.69
CA THR A 109 -20.38 9.20 12.31
C THR A 109 -20.73 9.00 10.84
N LEU A 110 -19.71 8.82 9.98
CA LEU A 110 -19.89 8.52 8.56
C LEU A 110 -20.08 7.03 8.27
N ILE A 111 -19.68 6.15 9.19
CA ILE A 111 -19.81 4.71 9.00
C ILE A 111 -21.28 4.28 9.12
N PRO A 112 -21.80 3.50 8.16
CA PRO A 112 -23.15 2.95 8.23
C PRO A 112 -23.42 2.12 9.50
N GLY A 113 -24.64 2.23 10.04
CA GLY A 113 -25.01 1.57 11.30
C GLY A 113 -25.03 0.04 11.22
N ASP A 114 -25.35 -0.51 10.05
CA ASP A 114 -25.31 -1.96 9.75
C ASP A 114 -23.89 -2.54 9.86
N ILE A 115 -22.86 -1.75 9.56
CA ILE A 115 -21.46 -2.14 9.81
C ILE A 115 -21.20 -2.25 11.31
N THR A 116 -21.72 -1.31 12.11
CA THR A 116 -21.58 -1.37 13.57
C THR A 116 -22.30 -2.60 14.16
N ASP A 117 -23.48 -2.91 13.65
CA ASP A 117 -24.23 -4.11 14.02
C ASP A 117 -23.48 -5.38 13.62
N THR A 118 -22.89 -5.39 12.42
CA THR A 118 -22.06 -6.50 11.91
C THR A 118 -20.83 -6.71 12.79
N LEU A 119 -20.08 -5.66 13.12
CA LEU A 119 -18.91 -5.77 14.01
C LEU A 119 -19.29 -6.34 15.39
N THR A 120 -20.47 -5.99 15.90
CA THR A 120 -20.97 -6.49 17.18
C THR A 120 -21.45 -7.93 17.07
N ALA A 121 -22.16 -8.29 16.01
CA ALA A 121 -22.64 -9.65 15.75
C ALA A 121 -21.49 -10.66 15.61
N TYR A 122 -20.37 -10.23 15.03
CA TYR A 122 -19.15 -11.03 14.89
C TYR A 122 -18.18 -10.91 16.08
N GLY A 123 -18.57 -10.20 17.14
CA GLY A 123 -17.80 -10.09 18.40
C GLY A 123 -16.52 -9.25 18.31
N LEU A 124 -16.34 -8.49 17.23
CA LEU A 124 -15.21 -7.58 17.03
C LEU A 124 -15.33 -6.33 17.93
N THR A 125 -16.56 -5.90 18.20
CA THR A 125 -16.93 -4.89 19.20
C THR A 125 -17.81 -5.51 20.28
N ASN A 126 -17.63 -5.08 21.53
CA ASN A 126 -18.39 -5.57 22.68
C ASN A 126 -18.79 -4.39 23.58
N PRO A 127 -19.84 -3.62 23.21
CA PRO A 127 -20.30 -2.49 24.01
C PRO A 127 -20.70 -2.92 25.44
N PRO A 128 -20.38 -2.12 26.48
CA PRO A 128 -19.72 -0.81 26.44
C PRO A 128 -18.17 -0.89 26.51
N LYS A 129 -17.57 -2.09 26.49
CA LYS A 129 -16.11 -2.27 26.67
C LYS A 129 -15.31 -1.91 25.43
N SER A 130 -15.86 -2.17 24.25
CA SER A 130 -15.30 -1.74 22.98
C SER A 130 -16.42 -1.37 22.02
N ASP A 131 -16.24 -0.25 21.36
CA ASP A 131 -17.14 0.35 20.37
C ASP A 131 -16.43 0.53 19.02
N LEU A 132 -17.16 1.06 18.04
CA LEU A 132 -16.63 1.32 16.69
C LEU A 132 -15.38 2.22 16.73
N GLN A 133 -15.36 3.21 17.62
CA GLN A 133 -14.22 4.12 17.77
C GLN A 133 -12.96 3.38 18.22
N SER A 134 -13.06 2.55 19.26
CA SER A 134 -11.94 1.74 19.76
C SER A 134 -11.47 0.68 18.76
N PHE A 135 -12.36 0.23 17.86
CA PHE A 135 -12.04 -0.71 16.78
C PHE A 135 -11.31 0.00 15.62
N LEU A 136 -11.79 1.17 15.19
CA LEU A 136 -11.22 1.91 14.06
C LEU A 136 -9.91 2.65 14.40
N ALA A 137 -9.72 3.07 15.65
CA ALA A 137 -8.52 3.80 16.06
C ALA A 137 -7.18 3.14 15.63
N PRO A 138 -6.93 1.83 15.88
CA PRO A 138 -5.71 1.18 15.41
C PRO A 138 -5.66 1.01 13.87
N VAL A 139 -6.80 0.76 13.21
CA VAL A 139 -6.88 0.63 11.74
C VAL A 139 -6.47 1.94 11.07
N LEU A 140 -7.09 3.05 11.47
CA LEU A 140 -6.82 4.37 10.91
C LEU A 140 -5.41 4.84 11.22
N SER A 141 -4.91 4.59 12.44
CA SER A 141 -3.53 4.96 12.80
C SER A 141 -2.50 4.25 11.92
N ALA A 142 -2.69 2.94 11.68
CA ALA A 142 -1.81 2.16 10.83
C ALA A 142 -1.91 2.59 9.35
N TYR A 143 -3.14 2.77 8.85
CA TYR A 143 -3.40 3.24 7.48
C TYR A 143 -2.76 4.60 7.22
N ILE A 144 -3.00 5.59 8.08
CA ILE A 144 -2.44 6.94 7.97
C ILE A 144 -0.91 6.88 8.00
N ALA A 145 -0.32 6.13 8.93
CA ALA A 145 1.12 5.99 9.02
C ALA A 145 1.70 5.41 7.71
N PHE A 146 1.04 4.42 7.13
CA PHE A 146 1.45 3.82 5.86
C PHE A 146 1.40 4.82 4.70
N VAL A 147 0.25 5.46 4.45
CA VAL A 147 0.07 6.34 3.28
C VAL A 147 0.84 7.66 3.39
N THR A 148 1.19 8.08 4.61
CA THR A 148 2.00 9.27 4.86
C THR A 148 3.49 8.96 5.04
N THR A 149 3.91 7.69 4.93
CA THR A 149 5.33 7.32 5.05
C THR A 149 6.16 8.06 3.99
N PRO A 150 7.25 8.74 4.38
CA PRO A 150 8.12 9.40 3.42
C PRO A 150 8.68 8.37 2.43
N PRO A 151 8.83 8.74 1.15
CA PRO A 151 9.46 7.86 0.19
C PRO A 151 10.83 7.44 0.73
N PRO A 152 11.20 6.15 0.62
CA PRO A 152 12.43 5.64 1.21
C PRO A 152 13.62 6.45 0.74
N LYS A 153 14.59 6.67 1.64
CA LYS A 153 15.85 7.31 1.26
C LYS A 153 16.45 6.46 0.14
N TRP A 154 16.85 7.10 -0.96
CA TRP A 154 17.29 6.40 -2.16
C TRP A 154 18.29 5.26 -1.88
N ALA A 155 19.20 5.43 -0.91
CA ALA A 155 20.17 4.41 -0.50
C ALA A 155 19.53 3.07 -0.04
N GLU A 156 18.36 3.11 0.60
CA GLU A 156 17.61 1.95 1.08
C GLU A 156 16.90 1.19 -0.05
N THR A 157 16.65 1.85 -1.19
CA THR A 157 16.04 1.22 -2.38
C THR A 157 17.06 0.48 -3.27
N LYS A 158 18.35 0.53 -2.91
CA LYS A 158 19.43 0.01 -3.73
C LYS A 158 19.30 -1.50 -3.96
N LYS A 159 19.18 -1.89 -5.23
CA LYS A 159 19.19 -3.30 -5.64
C LYS A 159 20.61 -3.88 -5.60
N ASN A 160 20.68 -5.18 -5.32
CA ASN A 160 21.93 -5.94 -5.32
C ASN A 160 22.48 -6.20 -6.73
N ALA A 161 21.62 -6.14 -7.75
CA ALA A 161 21.95 -6.37 -9.15
C ALA A 161 21.41 -5.25 -10.04
N CYS A 162 22.01 -5.09 -11.22
CA CYS A 162 21.55 -4.16 -12.25
C CYS A 162 20.20 -4.61 -12.80
N GLU A 163 19.20 -3.74 -12.79
CA GLU A 163 17.83 -4.11 -13.20
C GLU A 163 17.66 -4.37 -14.71
N ILE A 164 18.67 -4.08 -15.54
CA ILE A 164 18.66 -4.40 -16.99
C ILE A 164 19.51 -5.62 -17.34
N CYS A 165 20.70 -5.75 -16.74
CA CYS A 165 21.67 -6.77 -17.16
C CYS A 165 22.02 -7.79 -16.06
N GLU A 166 21.35 -7.69 -14.92
CA GLU A 166 21.38 -8.62 -13.78
C GLU A 166 22.75 -8.86 -13.13
N ARG A 167 23.78 -8.12 -13.55
CA ARG A 167 25.11 -8.18 -12.90
C ARG A 167 25.01 -7.60 -11.49
N ASP A 168 25.50 -8.34 -10.51
CA ASP A 168 25.55 -8.02 -9.08
C ASP A 168 26.94 -7.59 -8.59
N TRP A 169 27.99 -7.92 -9.34
CA TRP A 169 29.38 -7.62 -9.02
C TRP A 169 29.88 -6.26 -9.50
N VAL A 170 29.01 -5.41 -10.07
CA VAL A 170 29.37 -4.08 -10.61
C VAL A 170 28.77 -2.95 -9.77
N PRO A 171 29.37 -1.75 -9.72
CA PRO A 171 28.76 -0.61 -9.04
C PRO A 171 27.45 -0.17 -9.71
N MET A 172 26.41 0.03 -8.90
CA MET A 172 25.11 0.56 -9.34
C MET A 172 25.06 2.08 -9.19
N THR A 173 24.27 2.68 -10.06
CA THR A 173 23.97 4.11 -10.12
C THR A 173 22.47 4.31 -10.07
N TYR A 174 22.06 5.41 -9.46
CA TYR A 174 20.66 5.83 -9.36
C TYR A 174 20.23 6.51 -10.67
N HIS A 175 19.19 5.99 -11.31
CA HIS A 175 18.68 6.50 -12.58
C HIS A 175 17.19 6.85 -12.45
N HIS A 176 16.80 8.05 -12.86
CA HIS A 176 15.39 8.43 -12.94
C HIS A 176 14.79 7.92 -14.25
N LEU A 177 13.79 7.05 -14.18
CA LEU A 177 13.11 6.48 -15.34
C LEU A 177 12.37 7.55 -16.16
N ILE A 178 11.78 8.53 -15.46
CA ILE A 178 11.28 9.77 -16.06
C ILE A 178 12.32 10.87 -15.77
N PRO A 179 13.09 11.33 -16.76
CA PRO A 179 14.15 12.32 -16.52
C PRO A 179 13.61 13.61 -15.90
N LYS A 180 14.24 14.09 -14.82
CA LYS A 180 13.84 15.32 -14.10
C LYS A 180 13.68 16.54 -15.01
N GLN A 181 14.51 16.65 -16.04
CA GLN A 181 14.46 17.74 -17.02
C GLN A 181 13.13 17.83 -17.77
N VAL A 182 12.35 16.75 -17.85
CA VAL A 182 11.06 16.72 -18.56
C VAL A 182 9.85 16.66 -17.63
N HIS A 183 10.03 16.66 -16.30
CA HIS A 183 8.91 16.58 -15.33
C HIS A 183 7.84 17.65 -15.56
N ALA A 184 8.25 18.92 -15.71
CA ALA A 184 7.30 20.02 -15.98
C ALA A 184 6.51 19.79 -17.29
N LYS A 185 7.14 19.21 -18.30
CA LYS A 185 6.50 18.89 -19.58
C LYS A 185 5.54 17.69 -19.43
N VAL A 186 5.94 16.66 -18.68
CA VAL A 186 5.13 15.47 -18.39
C VAL A 186 3.82 15.87 -17.70
N LEU A 187 3.89 16.72 -16.66
CA LEU A 187 2.71 17.22 -15.95
C LEU A 187 1.84 18.09 -16.86
N LYS A 188 2.44 19.04 -17.59
CA LYS A 188 1.70 19.92 -18.53
C LYS A 188 0.97 19.12 -19.62
N ARG A 189 1.55 18.01 -20.08
CA ARG A 189 0.98 17.15 -21.12
C ARG A 189 0.12 16.01 -20.57
N ARG A 190 0.02 15.87 -19.24
CA ARG A 190 -0.68 14.78 -18.54
C ARG A 190 -0.27 13.40 -19.04
N TRP A 191 1.04 13.19 -19.23
CA TRP A 191 1.55 11.87 -19.61
C TRP A 191 1.60 10.92 -18.41
N HIS A 192 1.95 11.43 -17.23
CA HIS A 192 2.03 10.70 -15.98
C HIS A 192 1.57 11.57 -14.83
N GLU A 193 1.13 10.92 -13.76
CA GLU A 193 0.80 11.56 -12.49
C GLU A 193 2.07 11.96 -11.73
N GLU A 194 1.94 12.93 -10.82
CA GLU A 194 3.08 13.48 -10.07
C GLU A 194 3.83 12.43 -9.25
N HIS A 195 3.11 11.46 -8.69
CA HIS A 195 3.72 10.36 -7.92
C HIS A 195 4.65 9.48 -8.77
N GLN A 196 4.43 9.40 -10.09
CA GLN A 196 5.23 8.55 -10.97
C GLN A 196 6.55 9.21 -11.40
N LEU A 197 6.66 10.55 -11.31
CA LEU A 197 7.83 11.31 -11.78
C LEU A 197 9.14 10.91 -11.09
N ASN A 198 9.04 10.42 -9.86
CA ASN A 198 10.19 10.01 -9.07
C ASN A 198 10.49 8.51 -9.17
N SER A 199 9.88 7.80 -10.12
CA SER A 199 10.22 6.40 -10.42
C SER A 199 11.67 6.27 -10.85
N VAL A 200 12.37 5.29 -10.28
CA VAL A 200 13.82 5.12 -10.42
C VAL A 200 14.21 3.68 -10.70
N ALA A 201 15.42 3.51 -11.23
CA ALA A 201 16.06 2.23 -11.45
C ALA A 201 17.52 2.25 -10.96
N TRP A 202 17.99 1.09 -10.51
CA TRP A 202 19.36 0.81 -10.11
C TRP A 202 20.09 0.11 -11.25
N LEU A 203 20.88 0.91 -11.96
CA LEU A 203 21.56 0.48 -13.17
C LEU A 203 23.07 0.53 -12.99
N CYS A 204 23.79 -0.48 -13.50
CA CYS A 204 25.23 -0.36 -13.64
C CYS A 204 25.58 0.77 -14.62
N ARG A 205 26.78 1.36 -14.48
CA ARG A 205 27.22 2.49 -15.32
C ARG A 205 27.03 2.24 -16.82
N ALA A 206 27.33 1.04 -17.30
CA ALA A 206 27.19 0.69 -18.71
C ALA A 206 25.73 0.71 -19.19
N CYS A 207 24.80 0.18 -18.38
CA CYS A 207 23.36 0.21 -18.71
C CYS A 207 22.79 1.61 -18.58
N HIS A 208 23.18 2.38 -17.56
CA HIS A 208 22.78 3.77 -17.41
C HIS A 208 23.17 4.60 -18.65
N SER A 209 24.43 4.51 -19.09
CA SER A 209 24.87 5.19 -20.32
C SER A 209 24.21 4.65 -21.58
N PHE A 210 23.71 3.42 -21.60
CA PHE A 210 22.96 2.88 -22.73
C PHE A 210 21.54 3.44 -22.80
N VAL A 211 20.83 3.51 -21.66
CA VAL A 211 19.47 4.07 -21.59
C VAL A 211 19.42 5.52 -22.08
N HIS A 212 20.41 6.35 -21.73
CA HIS A 212 20.48 7.73 -22.24
C HIS A 212 20.90 7.84 -23.72
N ARG A 213 21.36 6.75 -24.34
CA ARG A 213 21.71 6.73 -25.77
C ARG A 213 20.61 6.11 -26.64
N MET A 214 19.80 5.20 -26.10
CA MET A 214 18.80 4.46 -26.88
C MET A 214 17.53 5.29 -27.20
N ALA A 215 17.28 6.35 -26.42
CA ALA A 215 16.10 7.19 -26.53
C ALA A 215 16.38 8.59 -25.97
N SER A 216 15.71 9.60 -26.51
CA SER A 216 15.71 10.95 -25.95
C SER A 216 14.99 10.99 -24.60
N ASN A 217 15.24 12.03 -23.79
CA ASN A 217 14.56 12.19 -22.50
C ASN A 217 13.03 12.22 -22.60
N GLU A 218 12.51 12.73 -23.71
CA GLU A 218 11.08 12.78 -23.99
C GLU A 218 10.52 11.40 -24.36
N GLU A 219 11.23 10.64 -25.19
CA GLU A 219 10.84 9.27 -25.53
C GLU A 219 10.93 8.34 -24.31
N LEU A 220 11.96 8.51 -23.46
CA LEU A 220 12.06 7.81 -22.18
C LEU A 220 10.82 8.07 -21.33
N ALA A 221 10.49 9.35 -21.11
CA ALA A 221 9.32 9.71 -20.34
C ALA A 221 8.00 9.23 -20.95
N ARG A 222 7.87 9.19 -22.29
CA ARG A 222 6.59 8.86 -22.94
C ARG A 222 6.37 7.37 -23.14
N ALA A 223 7.41 6.62 -23.51
CA ALA A 223 7.28 5.24 -23.97
C ALA A 223 8.10 4.23 -23.16
N TRP A 224 9.11 4.68 -22.39
CA TRP A 224 10.08 3.80 -21.71
C TRP A 224 10.28 4.22 -20.25
N TYR A 225 9.19 4.50 -19.54
CA TYR A 225 9.18 5.11 -18.20
C TYR A 225 9.18 4.07 -17.06
N THR A 226 9.30 2.78 -17.38
CA THR A 226 9.49 1.69 -16.41
C THR A 226 10.64 0.78 -16.86
N VAL A 227 11.22 0.02 -15.92
CA VAL A 227 12.25 -0.98 -16.24
C VAL A 227 11.70 -2.03 -17.20
N ASP A 228 10.48 -2.51 -16.98
CA ASP A 228 9.85 -3.53 -17.82
C ASP A 228 9.73 -3.06 -19.27
N LEU A 229 9.22 -1.84 -19.48
CA LEU A 229 9.13 -1.24 -20.82
C LEU A 229 10.52 -1.14 -21.47
N ILE A 230 11.53 -0.66 -20.72
CA ILE A 230 12.91 -0.61 -21.23
C ILE A 230 13.38 -2.00 -21.66
N CYS A 231 13.16 -3.03 -20.85
CA CYS A 231 13.58 -4.40 -21.12
C CYS A 231 12.79 -5.08 -22.25
N GLU A 232 11.60 -4.59 -22.60
CA GLU A 232 10.84 -5.08 -23.76
C GLU A 232 11.47 -4.70 -25.10
N ARG A 233 12.32 -3.67 -25.16
CA ARG A 233 12.97 -3.24 -26.41
C ARG A 233 14.01 -4.26 -26.90
N GLU A 234 13.98 -4.52 -28.20
CA GLU A 234 14.90 -5.47 -28.84
C GLU A 234 16.38 -5.06 -28.76
N ASP A 235 16.69 -3.77 -28.83
CA ASP A 235 18.06 -3.27 -28.67
C ASP A 235 18.56 -3.43 -27.23
N VAL A 236 17.70 -3.19 -26.24
CA VAL A 236 17.99 -3.40 -24.81
C VAL A 236 18.22 -4.88 -24.52
N LYS A 237 17.39 -5.79 -25.02
CA LYS A 237 17.57 -7.24 -24.84
C LYS A 237 18.93 -7.71 -25.34
N LYS A 238 19.29 -7.31 -26.56
CA LYS A 238 20.60 -7.64 -27.16
C LYS A 238 21.75 -7.03 -26.35
N TRP A 239 21.60 -5.79 -25.91
CA TRP A 239 22.58 -5.11 -25.06
C TRP A 239 22.77 -5.84 -23.73
N ALA A 240 21.69 -6.19 -23.04
CA ALA A 240 21.70 -6.89 -21.76
C ALA A 240 22.44 -8.23 -21.86
N GLN A 241 22.08 -9.07 -22.84
CA GLN A 241 22.71 -10.36 -23.08
C GLN A 241 24.21 -10.24 -23.42
N TRP A 242 24.60 -9.17 -24.10
CA TRP A 242 26.01 -8.92 -24.41
C TRP A 242 26.77 -8.41 -23.17
N VAL A 243 26.27 -7.36 -22.50
CA VAL A 243 26.96 -6.67 -21.41
C VAL A 243 27.08 -7.55 -20.16
N GLN A 244 26.16 -8.49 -19.94
CA GLN A 244 26.21 -9.48 -18.87
C GLN A 244 27.50 -10.33 -18.93
N ARG A 245 27.98 -10.62 -20.15
CA ARG A 245 29.20 -11.41 -20.40
C ARG A 245 30.49 -10.58 -20.35
N VAL A 246 30.38 -9.25 -20.39
CA VAL A 246 31.55 -8.36 -20.38
C VAL A 246 32.09 -8.25 -18.96
N ARG A 247 33.30 -8.79 -18.73
CA ARG A 247 34.07 -8.58 -17.51
C ARG A 247 34.86 -7.28 -17.61
N TRP A 248 34.51 -6.30 -16.78
CA TRP A 248 35.26 -5.05 -16.69
C TRP A 248 36.49 -5.26 -15.80
N LYS A 249 37.69 -5.12 -16.35
CA LYS A 249 38.91 -5.03 -15.54
C LYS A 249 38.95 -3.63 -14.91
N LYS A 250 39.03 -3.55 -13.58
CA LYS A 250 39.40 -2.29 -12.91
C LYS A 250 40.74 -1.83 -13.50
N LYS A 251 40.77 -0.61 -14.03
CA LYS A 251 42.00 0.13 -14.27
C LYS A 251 42.31 0.93 -13.01
#